data_AF-A0A163JPG9-F1
#
_entry.id   AF-A0A163JPG9-F1
#
_cell.length_a   1.000
_cell.length_b   1.000
_cell.length_c   1.000
_cell.angle_alpha   90.00
_cell.angle_beta   90.00
_cell.angle_gamma   90.00
#
_symmetry.space_group_name_H-M   'P 1'
#
loop_
_entity.id
_entity.type
_entity.pdbx_description
1 polymer ?
#
loop_
_entity_poly.entity_id
_entity_poly.type
_entity_poly.pdbx_seq_one_letter_code
_entity_poly.pdbx_strand_id
1 'polypeptide(L)'
;MSIHLTPTHASALPSDLRNSIYSALLSSGGIRNIEATLTQLLQTSGFQASLRAYITELFRTGQATTANEAYALAMERVRESMAEGESEGEGSKASAVNGGAYGNGEDEATETLHLRLPRDVVRDGTRCVRRELEKVVQIDVE
;
A
#
# COMPACT_ATOMS: atom_id res chain seq x y z
N MET A 1 4.54 -16.22 -22.52
CA MET A 1 4.28 -14.80 -22.76
C MET A 1 3.68 -14.22 -21.49
N SER A 2 4.31 -13.22 -20.89
CA SER A 2 3.83 -12.59 -19.65
C SER A 2 3.02 -11.34 -20.02
N ILE A 3 1.71 -11.38 -19.79
CA ILE A 3 0.82 -10.24 -20.03
C ILE A 3 0.96 -9.27 -18.85
N HIS A 4 1.51 -8.09 -19.11
CA HIS A 4 1.51 -6.98 -18.15
C HIS A 4 0.11 -6.36 -18.13
N LEU A 5 -0.70 -6.73 -17.14
CA LEU A 5 -2.01 -6.10 -16.92
C LEU A 5 -1.79 -4.69 -16.32
N THR A 6 -1.89 -3.65 -17.15
CA THR A 6 -1.82 -2.26 -16.68
C THR A 6 -3.14 -1.86 -15.99
N PRO A 7 -3.12 -0.90 -15.04
CA PRO A 7 -4.33 -0.41 -14.35
C PRO A 7 -5.43 0.08 -15.30
N THR A 8 -5.06 0.53 -16.49
CA THR A 8 -5.98 0.95 -17.57
C THR A 8 -6.87 -0.19 -18.08
N HIS A 9 -6.44 -1.46 -18.00
CA HIS A 9 -7.27 -2.61 -18.37
C HIS A 9 -8.31 -2.97 -17.29
N ALA A 10 -8.11 -2.60 -16.03
CA ALA A 10 -9.15 -2.77 -14.99
C ALA A 10 -10.34 -1.81 -15.22
N SER A 11 -10.07 -0.61 -15.77
CA SER A 11 -11.10 0.30 -16.29
C SER A 11 -11.75 -0.16 -17.60
N ALA A 12 -11.21 -1.18 -18.27
CA ALA A 12 -11.80 -1.75 -19.49
C ALA A 12 -12.93 -2.76 -19.20
N LEU A 13 -13.16 -3.14 -17.95
CA LEU A 13 -14.35 -3.93 -17.58
C LEU A 13 -15.62 -3.05 -17.76
N PRO A 14 -16.67 -3.56 -18.44
CA PRO A 14 -17.96 -2.88 -18.53
C PRO A 14 -18.47 -2.46 -17.16
N SER A 15 -19.12 -1.29 -17.07
CA SER A 15 -19.66 -0.75 -15.81
C SER A 15 -20.54 -1.74 -15.08
N ASP A 16 -21.35 -2.48 -15.83
CA ASP A 16 -22.36 -3.40 -15.30
C ASP A 16 -21.70 -4.64 -14.69
N LEU A 17 -20.60 -5.10 -15.28
CA LEU A 17 -19.80 -6.19 -14.76
C LEU A 17 -19.09 -5.76 -13.46
N ARG A 18 -18.52 -4.55 -13.41
CA ARG A 18 -17.92 -4.02 -12.18
C ARG A 18 -18.94 -3.93 -11.05
N ASN A 19 -20.13 -3.39 -11.33
CA ASN A 19 -21.20 -3.28 -10.34
C ASN A 19 -21.64 -4.66 -9.83
N SER A 20 -21.77 -5.64 -10.73
CA SER A 20 -22.11 -7.02 -10.36
C SER A 20 -21.05 -7.65 -9.45
N ILE A 21 -19.76 -7.44 -9.74
CA ILE A 21 -18.65 -7.91 -8.90
C ILE A 21 -18.69 -7.24 -7.53
N TYR A 22 -18.89 -5.91 -7.47
CA TYR A 22 -19.01 -5.19 -6.20
C TYR A 22 -20.16 -5.72 -5.35
N SER A 23 -21.34 -5.90 -5.94
CA SER A 23 -22.51 -6.45 -5.23
C SER A 23 -22.25 -7.87 -4.73
N ALA A 24 -21.60 -8.72 -5.53
CA ALA A 24 -21.26 -10.08 -5.15
C ALA A 24 -20.20 -10.15 -4.04
N LEU A 25 -19.14 -9.33 -4.13
CA LEU A 25 -18.12 -9.22 -3.07
C LEU A 25 -18.69 -8.65 -1.77
N LEU A 26 -19.64 -7.72 -1.86
CA LEU A 26 -20.32 -7.16 -0.69
C LEU A 26 -21.20 -8.23 -0.02
N SER A 27 -22.01 -8.96 -0.80
CA SER A 27 -22.89 -10.02 -0.30
C SER A 27 -22.14 -11.19 0.32
N SER A 28 -20.97 -11.55 -0.22
CA SER A 28 -20.15 -12.66 0.28
C SER A 28 -19.24 -12.28 1.45
N GLY A 29 -19.18 -10.99 1.81
CA GLY A 29 -18.24 -10.46 2.80
C GLY A 29 -16.79 -10.37 2.30
N GLY A 30 -16.54 -10.60 1.01
CA GLY A 30 -15.22 -10.54 0.40
C GLY A 30 -14.54 -9.19 0.58
N ILE A 31 -15.29 -8.07 0.49
CA ILE A 31 -14.73 -6.72 0.73
C ILE A 31 -14.17 -6.60 2.15
N ARG A 32 -14.94 -7.05 3.15
CA ARG A 32 -14.54 -6.99 4.56
C ARG A 32 -13.32 -7.87 4.84
N ASN A 33 -13.23 -9.03 4.20
CA ASN A 33 -12.08 -9.93 4.32
C ASN A 33 -10.81 -9.33 3.70
N ILE A 34 -10.94 -8.70 2.53
CA ILE A 34 -9.84 -7.99 1.86
C ILE A 34 -9.35 -6.85 2.76
N GLU A 35 -10.27 -6.02 3.26
CA GLU A 35 -9.94 -4.89 4.12
C GLU A 35 -9.24 -5.33 5.41
N ALA A 36 -9.78 -6.33 6.10
CA ALA A 36 -9.18 -6.88 7.33
C ALA A 36 -7.76 -7.41 7.08
N THR A 37 -7.57 -8.16 5.99
CA THR A 37 -6.26 -8.73 5.63
C THR A 37 -5.26 -7.63 5.27
N LEU A 38 -5.64 -6.67 4.42
CA LEU A 38 -4.78 -5.54 4.07
C LEU A 38 -4.41 -4.70 5.29
N THR A 39 -5.37 -4.44 6.17
CA THR A 39 -5.14 -3.70 7.42
C THR A 39 -4.10 -4.41 8.28
N GLN A 40 -4.26 -5.73 8.46
CA GLN A 40 -3.32 -6.53 9.23
C GLN A 40 -1.93 -6.52 8.59
N LEU A 41 -1.82 -6.69 7.27
CA LEU A 41 -0.54 -6.68 6.55
C LEU A 41 0.17 -5.31 6.65
N LEU A 42 -0.57 -4.21 6.55
CA LEU A 42 -0.05 -2.85 6.70
C LEU A 42 0.41 -2.56 8.15
N GLN A 43 -0.25 -3.16 9.13
CA GLN A 43 0.13 -3.06 10.55
C GLN A 43 1.39 -3.85 10.86
N THR A 44 1.42 -5.13 10.48
CA THR A 44 2.55 -6.02 10.79
C THR A 44 3.82 -5.64 10.05
N SER A 45 3.68 -5.03 8.88
CA SER A 45 4.83 -4.51 8.10
C SER A 45 5.42 -3.21 8.64
N GLY A 46 4.80 -2.59 9.65
CA GLY A 46 5.26 -1.32 10.22
C GLY A 46 4.91 -0.09 9.37
N PHE A 47 4.32 -0.26 8.17
CA PHE A 47 3.98 0.85 7.28
C PHE A 47 3.06 1.88 7.95
N GLN A 48 2.05 1.43 8.70
CA GLN A 48 1.15 2.34 9.43
C GLN A 48 1.88 3.18 10.50
N ALA A 49 2.92 2.62 11.13
CA ALA A 49 3.72 3.33 12.13
C ALA A 49 4.59 4.39 11.46
N SER A 50 5.26 4.04 10.34
CA SER A 50 6.05 4.98 9.55
C SER A 50 5.20 6.12 8.99
N LEU A 51 4.00 5.82 8.48
CA LEU A 51 3.06 6.83 8.00
C LEU A 51 2.63 7.78 9.12
N ARG A 52 2.33 7.26 10.31
CA ARG A 52 1.97 8.08 11.47
C ARG A 52 3.12 8.98 11.90
N ALA A 53 4.36 8.46 11.92
CA ALA A 53 5.55 9.25 12.23
C ALA A 53 5.72 10.40 11.24
N TYR A 54 5.58 10.13 9.93
CA TYR A 54 5.66 11.16 8.89
C TYR A 54 4.59 12.24 9.04
N ILE A 55 3.33 11.85 9.24
CA ILE A 55 2.24 12.82 9.44
C ILE A 55 2.49 13.66 10.70
N THR A 56 2.97 13.04 11.78
CA THR A 56 3.32 13.76 13.02
C THR A 56 4.42 14.79 12.75
N GLU A 57 5.41 14.41 11.95
CA GLU A 57 6.49 15.30 11.55
C GLU A 57 5.98 16.48 10.69
N LEU A 58 5.07 16.24 9.74
CA LEU A 58 4.45 17.31 8.94
C LEU A 58 3.77 18.38 9.80
N PHE A 59 3.10 17.96 10.88
CA PHE A 59 2.47 18.89 11.81
C PHE A 59 3.49 19.55 12.75
N ARG A 60 4.54 18.84 13.14
CA ARG A 60 5.61 19.36 14.01
C ARG A 60 6.44 20.44 13.31
N THR A 61 6.74 20.24 12.03
CA THR A 61 7.49 21.19 11.20
C THR A 61 6.61 22.34 10.69
N GLY A 62 5.29 22.22 10.79
CA GLY A 62 4.33 23.19 10.26
C GLY A 62 4.15 23.13 8.74
N GLN A 63 4.68 22.08 8.08
CA GLN A 63 4.48 21.85 6.64
C GLN A 63 3.01 21.52 6.30
N ALA A 64 2.29 20.91 7.23
CA ALA A 64 0.84 20.77 7.17
C ALA A 64 0.21 21.47 8.37
N THR A 65 -0.82 22.28 8.12
CA THR A 65 -1.61 22.93 9.17
C THR A 65 -3.04 22.40 9.23
N THR A 66 -3.48 21.70 8.18
CA THR A 66 -4.79 21.06 8.11
C THR A 66 -4.69 19.57 7.78
N ALA A 67 -5.73 18.81 8.12
CA ALA A 67 -5.80 17.38 7.81
C ALA A 67 -5.75 17.09 6.30
N ASN A 68 -6.35 17.97 5.48
CA ASN A 68 -6.36 17.82 4.03
C ASN A 68 -4.95 18.03 3.43
N GLU A 69 -4.20 19.01 3.94
CA GLU A 69 -2.81 19.26 3.54
C GLU A 69 -1.92 18.07 3.91
N ALA A 70 -2.03 17.57 5.15
CA ALA A 70 -1.27 16.40 5.59
C ALA A 70 -1.59 15.16 4.73
N TYR A 71 -2.85 14.96 4.35
CA TYR A 71 -3.25 13.87 3.45
C TYR A 71 -2.62 14.02 2.07
N ALA A 72 -2.65 15.22 1.48
CA ALA A 72 -2.07 15.46 0.17
C ALA A 72 -0.55 15.20 0.16
N LEU A 73 0.18 15.76 1.13
CA LEU A 73 1.62 15.60 1.28
C LEU A 73 2.03 14.15 1.59
N ALA A 74 1.26 13.44 2.43
CA ALA A 74 1.50 12.03 2.70
C ALA A 74 1.26 11.16 1.46
N MET A 75 0.20 11.43 0.70
CA MET A 75 -0.09 10.67 -0.52
C MET A 75 0.94 10.94 -1.61
N GLU A 76 1.42 12.17 -1.75
CA GLU A 76 2.52 12.55 -2.64
C GLU A 76 3.81 11.80 -2.28
N ARG A 77 4.22 11.86 -1.01
CA ARG A 77 5.42 11.14 -0.52
C ARG A 77 5.33 9.63 -0.71
N VAL A 78 4.15 9.03 -0.52
CA VAL A 78 3.92 7.59 -0.80
C VAL A 78 4.09 7.30 -2.29
N ARG A 79 3.56 8.14 -3.19
CA ARG A 79 3.71 7.96 -4.64
C ARG A 79 5.17 8.08 -5.08
N GLU A 80 5.88 9.08 -4.59
CA GLU A 80 7.31 9.27 -4.85
C GLU A 80 8.13 8.06 -4.37
N SER A 81 7.92 7.63 -3.12
CA SER A 81 8.60 6.46 -2.52
C SER A 81 8.35 5.17 -3.30
N MET A 82 7.20 5.06 -3.98
CA MET A 82 6.86 3.92 -4.84
C MET A 82 7.52 4.01 -6.21
N ALA A 83 7.65 5.21 -6.79
CA ALA A 83 8.30 5.45 -8.08
C ALA A 83 9.83 5.34 -8.02
N GLU A 84 10.45 5.83 -6.95
CA GLU A 84 11.91 5.75 -6.70
C GLU A 84 12.38 4.28 -6.64
N GLY A 85 11.54 3.38 -6.15
CA GLY A 85 11.87 1.98 -5.93
C GLY A 85 11.87 1.07 -7.16
N GLU A 86 11.60 1.58 -8.36
CA GLU A 86 11.70 0.84 -9.63
C GLU A 86 13.09 0.96 -10.29
N SER A 87 13.94 1.90 -9.85
CA SER A 87 15.25 2.15 -10.46
C SER A 87 16.42 1.41 -9.83
N GLU A 88 16.24 0.71 -8.70
CA GLU A 88 17.31 -0.03 -8.04
C GLU A 88 17.21 -1.53 -8.32
N GLY A 89 18.03 -1.95 -9.28
CA GLY A 89 18.31 -3.35 -9.57
C GLY A 89 18.89 -4.07 -8.35
N GLU A 90 18.42 -5.30 -8.17
CA GLU A 90 19.16 -6.46 -7.67
C GLU A 90 20.37 -6.20 -6.76
N GLY A 91 20.11 -6.22 -5.45
CA GLY A 91 21.12 -6.54 -4.44
C GLY A 91 21.21 -5.56 -3.28
N SER A 92 20.50 -5.87 -2.18
CA SER A 92 21.10 -5.88 -0.84
C SER A 92 20.11 -6.32 0.24
N LYS A 93 20.39 -7.51 0.76
CA LYS A 93 20.39 -7.91 2.17
C LYS A 93 19.17 -7.55 3.05
N ALA A 94 18.39 -8.60 3.30
CA ALA A 94 18.01 -9.10 4.63
C ALA A 94 17.80 -8.09 5.78
N SER A 95 16.58 -8.14 6.33
CA SER A 95 16.22 -7.92 7.74
C SER A 95 16.79 -6.68 8.45
N ALA A 96 15.90 -5.70 8.67
CA ALA A 96 15.88 -4.97 9.94
C ALA A 96 14.52 -5.20 10.59
N VAL A 97 14.51 -6.18 11.49
CA VAL A 97 13.46 -6.39 12.49
C VAL A 97 13.45 -5.21 13.47
N ASN A 98 12.23 -4.81 13.85
CA ASN A 98 11.84 -3.99 15.00
C ASN A 98 12.97 -3.52 15.96
N GLY A 99 13.19 -2.20 16.02
CA GLY A 99 14.04 -1.57 17.03
C GLY A 99 13.47 -0.21 17.40
N GLY A 100 12.69 -0.16 18.48
CA GLY A 100 12.45 1.10 19.18
C GLY A 100 13.77 1.60 19.74
N ALA A 101 14.23 2.75 19.24
CA ALA A 101 15.42 3.42 19.75
C ALA A 101 15.12 4.90 19.92
N TYR A 102 14.79 5.28 21.15
CA TYR A 102 15.03 6.62 21.66
C TYR A 102 16.55 6.82 21.66
N GLY A 103 17.09 7.44 20.61
CA GLY A 103 18.52 7.64 20.44
C GLY A 103 18.78 9.02 19.85
N ASN A 104 19.13 9.97 20.71
CA ASN A 104 19.60 11.30 20.36
C ASN A 104 20.97 11.16 19.68
N GLY A 105 21.08 11.57 18.42
CA GLY A 105 22.32 11.61 17.66
C GLY A 105 22.18 12.58 16.51
N GLU A 106 22.90 13.70 16.60
CA GLU A 106 23.05 14.69 15.54
C GLU A 106 23.69 14.04 14.30
N ASP A 107 22.84 13.70 13.33
CA ASP A 107 23.22 13.67 11.91
C ASP A 107 21.91 13.81 11.10
N GLU A 108 21.82 14.90 10.34
CA GLU A 108 20.85 15.16 9.26
C GLU A 108 19.47 14.44 9.33
N ALA A 109 18.68 14.75 10.37
CA ALA A 109 17.34 14.18 10.60
C ALA A 109 16.23 14.72 9.65
N THR A 110 16.55 14.79 8.36
CA THR A 110 15.59 14.62 7.26
C THR A 110 15.98 13.37 6.48
N GLU A 111 16.37 12.29 7.19
CA GLU A 111 16.26 10.95 6.62
C GLU A 111 14.81 10.76 6.21
N THR A 112 14.56 11.00 4.93
CA THR A 112 13.25 11.01 4.31
C THR A 112 12.56 9.69 4.65
N LEU A 113 11.60 9.72 5.60
CA LEU A 113 10.85 8.53 5.99
C LEU A 113 10.31 7.88 4.71
N HIS A 114 10.91 6.76 4.32
CA HIS A 114 10.60 6.10 3.05
C HIS A 114 9.26 5.40 3.23
N LEU A 115 8.20 6.04 2.77
CA LEU A 115 6.83 5.52 2.81
C LEU A 115 6.59 4.56 1.63
N ARG A 116 7.49 3.59 1.46
CA ARG A 116 7.35 2.56 0.44
C ARG A 116 6.49 1.43 0.98
N LEU A 117 5.50 1.01 0.20
CA LEU A 117 4.70 -0.15 0.52
C LEU A 117 5.56 -1.43 0.40
N PRO A 118 5.69 -2.25 1.45
CA PRO A 118 6.52 -3.46 1.38
C PRO A 118 5.99 -4.46 0.35
N ARG A 119 6.90 -5.08 -0.41
CA ARG A 119 6.54 -6.01 -1.51
C ARG A 119 5.73 -7.20 -1.03
N ASP A 120 5.98 -7.68 0.19
CA ASP A 120 5.20 -8.76 0.79
C ASP A 120 3.73 -8.38 1.03
N VAL A 121 3.47 -7.13 1.43
CA VAL A 121 2.10 -6.60 1.59
C VAL A 121 1.38 -6.55 0.25
N VAL A 122 2.06 -6.10 -0.80
CA VAL A 122 1.50 -6.10 -2.16
C VAL A 122 1.20 -7.52 -2.62
N ARG A 123 2.17 -8.43 -2.53
CA ARG A 123 2.02 -9.83 -2.94
C ARG A 123 0.86 -10.52 -2.22
N ASP A 124 0.86 -10.43 -0.90
CA ASP A 124 -0.11 -11.17 -0.07
C ASP A 124 -1.48 -10.49 -0.09
N GLY A 125 -1.53 -9.16 -0.24
CA GLY A 125 -2.73 -8.39 -0.52
C GLY A 125 -3.38 -8.78 -1.86
N THR A 126 -2.60 -8.83 -2.95
CA THR A 126 -3.10 -9.27 -4.27
C THR A 126 -3.58 -10.73 -4.23
N ARG A 127 -2.89 -11.61 -3.49
CA ARG A 127 -3.34 -12.99 -3.29
C ARG A 127 -4.69 -13.05 -2.55
N CYS A 128 -4.88 -12.21 -1.55
CA CYS A 128 -6.15 -12.11 -0.83
C CYS A 128 -7.28 -11.63 -1.76
N VAL A 129 -7.06 -10.55 -2.51
CA VAL A 129 -8.03 -10.03 -3.49
C VAL A 129 -8.40 -11.11 -4.51
N ARG A 130 -7.41 -11.81 -5.06
CA ARG A 130 -7.64 -12.91 -6.01
C ARG A 130 -8.50 -14.02 -5.41
N ARG A 131 -8.18 -14.47 -4.19
CA ARG A 131 -8.94 -15.52 -3.49
C ARG A 131 -10.40 -15.12 -3.26
N GLU A 132 -10.67 -13.87 -2.92
CA GLU A 132 -12.05 -13.42 -2.72
C GLU A 132 -12.78 -13.22 -4.07
N LEU A 133 -12.08 -12.79 -5.12
CA LEU A 133 -12.65 -12.71 -6.48
C LEU A 133 -13.00 -14.08 -7.05
N GLU A 134 -12.17 -15.10 -6.84
CA GLU A 134 -12.42 -16.49 -7.28
C GLU A 134 -13.70 -17.10 -6.66
N LYS A 135 -14.22 -16.53 -5.56
CA LYS A 135 -15.49 -16.99 -4.96
C LYS A 135 -16.73 -16.46 -5.69
N VAL A 136 -16.59 -15.36 -6.42
CA VAL A 136 -17.71 -14.62 -7.03
C VAL A 136 -17.62 -14.53 -8.54
N VAL A 137 -16.46 -14.82 -9.11
CA VAL A 137 -16.18 -14.76 -10.55
C VAL A 137 -15.36 -15.99 -10.95
N GLN A 138 -15.70 -16.58 -12.09
CA GLN A 138 -14.85 -17.55 -12.76
C GLN A 138 -13.81 -16.81 -13.58
N ILE A 139 -12.52 -17.08 -13.30
CA ILE A 139 -11.40 -16.47 -14.01
C ILE A 139 -10.87 -17.51 -15.00
N ASP A 140 -11.27 -17.38 -16.26
CA ASP A 140 -10.70 -18.18 -17.35
C ASP A 140 -9.43 -17.48 -17.85
N VAL A 141 -8.31 -18.20 -17.87
CA VAL A 141 -7.04 -17.73 -18.43
C VAL A 141 -6.80 -18.50 -19.71
N GLU A 142 -6.90 -17.83 -20.87
CA GLU A 142 -6.37 -18.36 -22.15
C GLU A 142 -4.85 -18.18 -22.23
#